data_AF-A0A7K4CJF2-F1
#
_entry.id   AF-A0A7K4CJF2-F1
#
_cell.length_a   1.000
_cell.length_b   1.000
_cell.length_c   1.000
_cell.angle_alpha   90.00
_cell.angle_beta   90.00
_cell.angle_gamma   90.00
#
_symmetry.space_group_name_H-M   'P 1'
#
loop_
_entity.id
_entity.type
_entity.pdbx_description
1 polymer ?
#
loop_
_entity_poly.entity_id
_entity_poly.type
_entity_poly.pdbx_seq_one_letter_code
_entity_poly.pdbx_strand_id
1 'polypeptide(L)'
;MNVKCWLIILALASFIVSTANAISDSDKTSLGMAGESVLTSMPEILYADVSFGWDDSMDIWIVPTVIATGGSQEEISEDLIKIIAGAMGVYVGTYHEYNDVGQMGLTIGADKTKSIGTAYCLPEWAAEVRYNGYTPNEDDLGNLGLKILGTLKVSS
;
A
#
# COMPACT_ATOMS: atom_id res chain seq x y z
N MET A 1 31.30 -7.51 -1.91
CA MET A 1 29.85 -7.56 -2.21
C MET A 1 29.12 -6.65 -1.22
N ASN A 2 28.10 -5.96 -1.72
CA ASN A 2 27.60 -4.65 -1.26
C ASN A 2 27.05 -4.61 0.18
N VAL A 3 27.66 -3.77 1.03
CA VAL A 3 27.21 -3.46 2.41
C VAL A 3 26.70 -2.02 2.51
N LYS A 4 25.94 -1.52 1.52
CA LYS A 4 25.53 -0.10 1.49
C LYS A 4 24.03 0.19 1.39
N CYS A 5 23.14 -0.81 1.39
CA CYS A 5 21.69 -0.56 1.37
C CYS A 5 20.99 -0.69 2.73
N TRP A 6 21.67 -1.15 3.79
CA TRP A 6 21.00 -1.53 5.05
C TRP A 6 20.94 -0.44 6.13
N LEU A 7 21.57 0.72 5.90
CA LEU A 7 21.65 1.77 6.93
C LEU A 7 20.52 2.80 6.88
N ILE A 8 19.68 2.79 5.83
CA ILE A 8 18.57 3.75 5.71
C ILE A 8 17.32 3.25 6.46
N ILE A 9 17.17 1.94 6.69
CA ILE A 9 16.03 1.35 7.42
C ILE A 9 16.22 1.44 8.95
N LEU A 10 17.44 1.68 9.42
CA LEU A 10 17.81 1.61 10.84
C LEU A 10 17.61 2.92 11.64
N ALA A 11 17.28 4.03 10.99
CA ALA A 11 17.19 5.33 11.66
C ALA A 11 15.79 5.69 12.23
N LEU A 12 14.75 4.90 11.93
CA LEU A 12 13.39 5.17 12.43
C LEU A 12 13.07 4.52 13.79
N ALA A 13 13.82 3.50 14.20
CA ALA A 13 13.39 2.60 15.28
C ALA A 13 13.66 3.07 16.73
N SER A 14 13.85 4.36 17.00
CA SER A 14 14.16 4.76 18.39
C SER A 14 13.66 6.14 18.80
N PHE A 15 12.35 6.40 18.75
CA PHE A 15 11.72 7.38 19.64
C PHE A 15 10.22 7.10 19.87
N ILE A 16 9.86 7.03 21.17
CA ILE A 16 8.60 7.47 21.79
C ILE A 16 7.62 6.41 22.33
N VAL A 17 7.36 6.60 23.62
CA VAL A 17 6.36 5.99 24.50
C VAL A 17 4.97 6.52 24.17
N SER A 18 3.99 5.62 24.23
CA SER A 18 2.59 5.78 23.85
C SER A 18 1.85 6.98 24.44
N THR A 19 1.43 7.88 23.57
CA THR A 19 0.10 8.52 23.56
C THR A 19 -0.40 8.37 22.13
N ALA A 20 -1.68 8.00 21.92
CA ALA A 20 -2.29 7.95 20.59
C ALA A 20 -2.12 9.32 19.94
N ASN A 21 -1.15 9.42 19.03
CA ASN A 21 -0.77 10.65 18.38
C ASN A 21 -1.08 10.43 16.91
N ALA A 22 -1.99 11.24 16.39
CA ALA A 22 -2.23 11.32 14.96
C ALA A 22 -0.89 11.40 14.22
N ILE A 23 -0.80 10.73 13.07
CA ILE A 23 0.43 10.69 12.27
C ILE A 23 0.80 12.15 11.95
N SER A 24 2.04 12.56 12.24
CA SER A 24 2.44 13.94 12.01
C SER A 24 2.41 14.26 10.51
N ASP A 25 2.13 15.51 10.13
CA ASP A 25 2.09 15.91 8.71
C ASP A 25 3.43 15.62 7.98
N SER A 26 4.56 15.72 8.70
CA SER A 26 5.87 15.35 8.19
C SER A 26 6.03 13.85 7.96
N ASP A 27 5.48 13.02 8.85
CA ASP A 27 5.51 11.57 8.71
C ASP A 27 4.57 11.13 7.59
N LYS A 28 3.36 11.69 7.50
CA LYS A 28 2.43 11.48 6.38
C LYS A 28 3.09 11.72 5.04
N THR A 29 3.79 12.85 4.91
CA THR A 29 4.51 13.20 3.67
C THR A 29 5.62 12.19 3.39
N SER A 30 6.41 11.83 4.40
CA SER A 30 7.55 10.91 4.24
C SER A 30 7.09 9.49 3.91
N LEU A 31 6.04 9.02 4.56
CA LEU A 31 5.40 7.73 4.32
C LEU A 31 4.77 7.67 2.92
N GLY A 32 4.09 8.74 2.50
CA GLY A 32 3.53 8.85 1.16
C GLY A 32 4.61 8.71 0.09
N MET A 33 5.68 9.49 0.20
CA MET A 33 6.82 9.41 -0.71
C MET A 33 7.51 8.03 -0.69
N ALA A 34 7.64 7.40 0.47
CA ALA A 34 8.22 6.06 0.58
C ALA A 34 7.32 5.00 -0.08
N GLY A 35 6.01 5.05 0.18
CA GLY A 35 5.03 4.17 -0.44
C GLY A 35 5.00 4.31 -1.96
N GLU A 36 4.97 5.55 -2.47
CA GLU A 36 5.08 5.84 -3.91
C GLU A 36 6.36 5.28 -4.50
N SER A 37 7.50 5.47 -3.84
CA SER A 37 8.78 4.95 -4.32
C SER A 37 8.80 3.42 -4.39
N VAL A 38 8.16 2.72 -3.44
CA VAL A 38 8.06 1.27 -3.46
C VAL A 38 7.15 0.82 -4.62
N LEU A 39 5.97 1.41 -4.75
CA LEU A 39 5.00 1.01 -5.77
C LEU A 39 5.50 1.31 -7.18
N THR A 40 6.10 2.47 -7.42
CA THR A 40 6.66 2.84 -8.73
C THR A 40 7.91 2.05 -9.11
N SER A 41 8.51 1.31 -8.17
CA SER A 41 9.59 0.37 -8.48
C SER A 41 9.09 -0.97 -9.07
N MET A 42 7.78 -1.24 -8.99
CA MET A 42 7.16 -2.42 -9.58
C MET A 42 6.89 -2.19 -11.08
N PRO A 43 7.32 -3.11 -11.98
CA PRO A 43 7.14 -2.91 -13.43
C PRO A 43 5.67 -2.90 -13.87
N GLU A 44 4.78 -3.51 -13.09
CA GLU A 44 3.33 -3.52 -13.32
C GLU A 44 2.67 -2.15 -13.07
N ILE A 45 3.37 -1.21 -12.43
CA ILE A 45 2.83 0.08 -12.02
C ILE A 45 3.47 1.21 -12.83
N LEU A 46 2.67 1.89 -13.64
CA LEU A 46 3.12 3.06 -14.42
C LEU A 46 3.17 4.31 -13.55
N TYR A 47 2.21 4.43 -12.63
CA TYR A 47 2.09 5.56 -11.72
C TYR A 47 1.46 5.08 -10.41
N ALA A 48 1.98 5.59 -9.30
CA ALA A 48 1.35 5.49 -8.00
C ALA A 48 1.37 6.85 -7.30
N ASP A 49 0.37 7.07 -6.47
CA ASP A 49 0.23 8.19 -5.53
C ASP A 49 -0.14 7.60 -4.17
N VAL A 50 0.53 8.00 -3.11
CA VAL A 50 0.19 7.57 -1.74
C VAL A 50 0.05 8.82 -0.89
N SER A 51 -1.15 9.06 -0.42
CA SER A 51 -1.50 10.23 0.36
C SER A 51 -2.21 9.85 1.65
N PHE A 52 -2.21 10.78 2.61
CA PHE A 52 -2.87 10.59 3.88
C PHE A 52 -3.93 11.67 4.11
N GLY A 53 -5.10 11.23 4.57
CA GLY A 53 -6.19 12.09 4.99
C GLY A 53 -5.90 12.85 6.28
N TRP A 54 -6.79 13.78 6.62
CA TRP A 54 -6.76 14.49 7.90
C TRP A 54 -7.09 13.56 9.08
N ASP A 55 -7.79 12.46 8.81
CA ASP A 55 -8.19 11.39 9.73
C ASP A 55 -7.23 10.19 9.72
N ASP A 56 -6.02 10.40 9.19
CA ASP A 56 -4.97 9.39 9.05
C ASP A 56 -5.35 8.22 8.12
N SER A 57 -6.43 8.33 7.34
CA SER A 57 -6.73 7.40 6.25
C SER A 57 -5.60 7.40 5.23
N MET A 58 -5.31 6.25 4.63
CA MET A 58 -4.33 6.15 3.54
C MET A 58 -5.06 6.01 2.21
N ASP A 59 -4.80 6.90 1.27
CA ASP A 59 -5.33 6.79 -0.10
C ASP A 59 -4.21 6.45 -1.07
N ILE A 60 -4.36 5.33 -1.77
CA ILE A 60 -3.42 4.85 -2.78
C ILE A 60 -4.10 4.91 -4.14
N TRP A 61 -3.56 5.68 -5.08
CA TRP A 61 -3.96 5.67 -6.49
C TRP A 61 -2.92 4.95 -7.33
N ILE A 62 -3.32 3.95 -8.13
CA ILE A 62 -2.41 3.20 -9.00
C ILE A 62 -2.94 3.19 -10.42
N VAL A 63 -2.06 3.45 -11.38
CA VAL A 63 -2.31 3.20 -12.82
C VAL A 63 -1.47 2.00 -13.24
N PRO A 64 -2.11 0.85 -13.54
CA PRO A 64 -1.40 -0.32 -14.04
C PRO A 64 -0.81 -0.08 -15.43
N THR A 65 0.43 -0.52 -15.65
CA THR A 65 1.13 -0.43 -16.95
C THR A 65 0.31 -1.11 -18.04
N VAL A 66 -0.16 -2.34 -17.79
CA VAL A 66 -0.93 -3.15 -18.74
C VAL A 66 -2.20 -2.44 -19.22
N ILE A 67 -2.86 -1.64 -18.37
CA ILE A 67 -4.07 -0.90 -18.74
C ILE A 67 -3.71 0.30 -19.61
N ALA A 68 -2.66 1.02 -19.26
CA ALA A 68 -2.18 2.16 -20.03
C ALA A 68 -1.69 1.77 -21.44
N THR A 69 -1.20 0.53 -21.61
CA THR A 69 -0.72 0.01 -22.90
C THR A 69 -1.75 -0.81 -23.68
N GLY A 70 -2.95 -1.01 -23.15
CA GLY A 70 -4.03 -1.76 -23.82
C GLY A 70 -3.81 -3.27 -23.86
N GLY A 71 -3.27 -3.85 -22.79
CA GLY A 71 -3.09 -5.29 -22.65
C GLY A 71 -4.40 -6.07 -22.59
N SER A 72 -4.29 -7.38 -22.70
CA SER A 72 -5.42 -8.32 -22.67
C SER A 72 -6.05 -8.43 -21.28
N GLN A 73 -7.28 -8.95 -21.23
CA GLN A 73 -8.00 -9.16 -19.96
C GLN A 73 -7.27 -10.14 -19.02
N GLU A 74 -6.54 -11.11 -19.57
CA GLU A 74 -5.75 -12.08 -18.81
C GLU A 74 -4.56 -11.38 -18.13
N GLU A 75 -3.78 -10.60 -18.89
CA GLU A 75 -2.66 -9.81 -18.37
C GLU A 75 -3.11 -8.80 -17.31
N ILE A 76 -4.27 -8.14 -17.52
CA ILE A 76 -4.87 -7.22 -16.55
C ILE A 76 -5.17 -7.95 -15.23
N SER A 77 -5.70 -9.17 -15.29
CA SER A 77 -6.08 -9.92 -14.09
C SER A 77 -4.86 -10.36 -13.28
N GLU A 78 -3.79 -10.79 -13.95
CA GLU A 78 -2.53 -11.18 -13.29
C GLU A 78 -1.84 -9.98 -12.62
N ASP A 79 -1.73 -8.85 -13.32
CA ASP A 79 -1.08 -7.66 -12.79
C ASP A 79 -1.90 -7.02 -11.65
N LEU A 80 -3.23 -7.09 -11.72
CA LEU A 80 -4.09 -6.57 -10.65
C LEU A 80 -3.81 -7.24 -9.29
N ILE A 81 -3.56 -8.55 -9.28
CA ILE A 81 -3.22 -9.29 -8.05
C ILE A 81 -1.89 -8.76 -7.47
N LYS A 82 -0.87 -8.59 -8.32
CA LYS A 82 0.44 -8.09 -7.89
C LYS A 82 0.36 -6.65 -7.39
N ILE A 83 -0.43 -5.81 -8.05
CA ILE A 83 -0.65 -4.41 -7.68
C ILE A 83 -1.33 -4.30 -6.32
N ILE A 84 -2.38 -5.09 -6.10
CA ILE A 84 -3.07 -5.15 -4.81
C ILE A 84 -2.10 -5.63 -3.72
N ALA A 85 -1.30 -6.66 -4.00
CA ALA A 85 -0.29 -7.14 -3.06
C ALA A 85 0.77 -6.06 -2.72
N GLY A 86 1.21 -5.28 -3.72
CA GLY A 86 2.13 -4.15 -3.50
C GLY A 86 1.52 -3.05 -2.63
N ALA A 87 0.31 -2.61 -2.95
CA ALA A 87 -0.43 -1.62 -2.17
C ALA A 87 -0.64 -2.07 -0.72
N MET A 88 -0.99 -3.35 -0.53
CA MET A 88 -1.11 -3.95 0.79
C MET A 88 0.21 -3.97 1.56
N GLY A 89 1.32 -4.29 0.90
CA GLY A 89 2.63 -4.27 1.53
C GLY A 89 2.96 -2.89 2.11
N VAL A 90 2.65 -1.82 1.37
CA VAL A 90 2.79 -0.43 1.84
C VAL A 90 1.89 -0.15 3.04
N TYR A 91 0.61 -0.52 2.96
CA TYR A 91 -0.35 -0.24 4.03
C TYR A 91 -0.04 -1.03 5.31
N VAL A 92 0.19 -2.33 5.20
CA VAL A 92 0.54 -3.18 6.34
C VAL A 92 1.87 -2.73 6.95
N GLY A 93 2.88 -2.42 6.14
CA GLY A 93 4.14 -1.85 6.62
C GLY A 93 3.93 -0.55 7.39
N THR A 94 3.05 0.33 6.90
CA THR A 94 2.72 1.58 7.58
C THR A 94 1.94 1.34 8.88
N TYR A 95 0.94 0.47 8.87
CA TYR A 95 0.13 0.14 10.05
C TYR A 95 0.99 -0.42 11.20
N HIS A 96 1.98 -1.26 10.90
CA HIS A 96 2.85 -1.83 11.94
C HIS A 96 3.86 -0.84 12.53
N GLU A 97 4.19 0.23 11.80
CA GLU A 97 4.99 1.33 12.31
C GLU A 97 4.12 2.41 13.00
N TYR A 98 2.91 2.63 12.48
CA TYR A 98 1.93 3.62 12.91
C TYR A 98 0.56 2.97 13.11
N ASN A 99 0.35 2.39 14.29
CA ASN A 99 -0.83 1.59 14.63
C ASN A 99 -2.17 2.35 14.56
N ASP A 100 -2.11 3.68 14.51
CA ASP A 100 -3.27 4.58 14.44
C ASP A 100 -3.66 4.94 12.99
N VAL A 101 -2.98 4.38 11.97
CA VAL A 101 -3.35 4.64 10.57
C VAL A 101 -4.80 4.20 10.31
N GLY A 102 -5.55 5.09 9.67
CA GLY A 102 -6.94 4.86 9.31
C GLY A 102 -7.10 3.91 8.13
N GLN A 103 -8.34 3.74 7.67
CA GLN A 103 -8.66 2.87 6.54
C GLN A 103 -7.79 3.19 5.31
N MET A 104 -7.36 2.14 4.60
CA MET A 104 -6.77 2.29 3.27
C MET A 104 -7.87 2.32 2.19
N GLY A 105 -7.89 3.34 1.35
CA GLY A 105 -8.52 3.34 0.04
C GLY A 105 -7.52 2.98 -1.04
N LEU A 106 -7.88 2.05 -1.94
CA LEU A 106 -7.11 1.74 -3.14
C LEU A 106 -7.94 2.06 -4.37
N THR A 107 -7.46 2.98 -5.20
CA THR A 107 -8.05 3.30 -6.49
C THR A 107 -7.17 2.76 -7.61
N ILE A 108 -7.77 1.95 -8.49
CA ILE A 108 -7.16 1.50 -9.73
C ILE A 108 -7.67 2.41 -10.85
N GLY A 109 -6.76 3.12 -11.51
CA GLY A 109 -7.04 4.05 -12.58
C GLY A 109 -6.70 3.49 -13.96
N ALA A 110 -7.46 3.88 -14.98
CA ALA A 110 -7.00 3.83 -16.36
C ALA A 110 -5.96 4.93 -16.65
N ASP A 111 -6.07 6.05 -15.94
CA ASP A 111 -5.12 7.16 -15.90
C ASP A 111 -5.22 7.87 -14.54
N LYS A 112 -4.61 9.06 -14.39
CA LYS A 112 -4.59 9.84 -13.13
C LYS A 112 -5.94 10.49 -12.76
N THR A 113 -6.92 10.45 -13.64
CA THR A 113 -8.20 11.14 -13.52
C THR A 113 -9.40 10.21 -13.64
N LYS A 114 -9.21 9.03 -14.24
CA LYS A 114 -10.25 8.06 -14.51
C LYS A 114 -10.01 6.78 -13.71
N SER A 115 -10.83 6.58 -12.68
CA SER A 115 -10.91 5.29 -11.97
C SER A 115 -11.62 4.24 -12.82
N ILE A 116 -11.18 3.00 -12.69
CA ILE A 116 -11.85 1.81 -13.21
C ILE A 116 -12.21 0.81 -12.11
N GLY A 117 -11.67 0.99 -10.91
CA GLY A 117 -12.03 0.19 -9.77
C GLY A 117 -11.51 0.77 -8.46
N THR A 118 -12.18 0.42 -7.37
CA THR A 118 -11.81 0.82 -6.03
C THR A 118 -11.93 -0.36 -5.08
N ALA A 119 -10.97 -0.51 -4.18
CA ALA A 119 -10.98 -1.45 -3.07
C ALA A 119 -10.65 -0.71 -1.77
N TYR A 120 -10.86 -1.37 -0.63
CA TYR A 120 -10.46 -0.81 0.65
C TYR A 120 -9.89 -1.89 1.57
N CYS A 121 -9.07 -1.48 2.53
CA CYS A 121 -8.61 -2.31 3.62
C CYS A 121 -8.90 -1.63 4.96
N LEU A 122 -9.58 -2.34 5.85
CA LEU A 122 -9.83 -1.86 7.20
C LEU A 122 -8.59 -2.05 8.08
N PRO A 123 -8.31 -1.14 9.04
CA PRO A 123 -7.16 -1.26 9.94
C PRO A 123 -7.13 -2.58 10.71
N GLU A 124 -8.29 -3.06 11.16
CA GLU A 124 -8.40 -4.33 11.88
C GLU A 124 -7.94 -5.54 11.04
N TRP A 125 -8.02 -5.47 9.71
CA TRP A 125 -7.54 -6.56 8.85
C TRP A 125 -6.02 -6.55 8.70
N ALA A 126 -5.41 -5.36 8.67
CA ALA A 126 -3.95 -5.24 8.75
C ALA A 126 -3.43 -5.71 10.11
N ALA A 127 -4.16 -5.44 11.19
CA ALA A 127 -3.84 -5.90 12.54
C ALA A 127 -3.81 -7.43 12.70
N GLU A 128 -4.56 -8.15 11.86
CA GLU A 128 -4.55 -9.62 11.84
C GLU A 128 -3.26 -10.21 11.23
N VAL A 129 -2.52 -9.42 10.45
CA VAL A 129 -1.29 -9.89 9.79
C VAL A 129 -0.18 -10.03 10.83
N ARG A 130 0.30 -11.25 11.03
CA ARG A 130 1.39 -11.48 11.98
C ARG A 130 2.72 -11.09 11.36
N TYR A 131 3.51 -10.35 12.13
CA TYR A 131 4.88 -9.99 11.81
C TYR A 131 5.87 -10.90 12.52
N ASN A 132 6.71 -11.60 11.75
CA ASN A 132 7.84 -12.35 12.28
C ASN A 132 9.10 -11.46 12.19
N GLY A 133 9.24 -10.53 13.14
CA GLY A 133 10.27 -9.50 13.07
C GLY A 133 9.89 -8.43 12.04
N TYR A 134 10.58 -8.39 10.90
CA TYR A 134 10.39 -7.36 9.86
C TYR A 134 9.61 -7.84 8.63
N THR A 135 9.21 -9.12 8.60
CA THR A 135 8.55 -9.71 7.44
C THR A 135 7.14 -10.16 7.83
N PRO A 136 6.10 -9.72 7.09
CA PRO A 136 4.76 -10.26 7.25
C PRO A 136 4.72 -11.75 6.89
N ASN A 137 3.84 -12.51 7.54
CA ASN A 137 3.58 -13.89 7.17
C ASN A 137 2.85 -13.99 5.81
N GLU A 138 3.32 -14.85 4.91
CA GLU A 138 2.78 -15.01 3.55
C GLU A 138 1.32 -15.49 3.52
N ASP A 139 0.94 -16.42 4.41
CA ASP A 139 -0.44 -16.93 4.48
C ASP A 139 -1.41 -15.84 4.95
N ASP A 140 -0.98 -15.04 5.94
CA ASP A 140 -1.77 -13.92 6.46
C ASP A 140 -1.94 -12.84 5.38
N LEU A 141 -0.87 -12.53 4.62
CA LEU A 141 -0.96 -11.62 3.46
C LEU A 141 -1.87 -12.16 2.36
N GLY A 142 -1.82 -13.47 2.07
CA GLY A 142 -2.71 -14.11 1.11
C GLY A 142 -4.18 -13.99 1.51
N ASN A 143 -4.50 -14.26 2.78
CA ASN A 143 -5.85 -14.11 3.32
C ASN A 143 -6.32 -12.65 3.29
N LEU A 144 -5.46 -11.70 3.64
CA LEU A 144 -5.76 -10.28 3.57
C LEU A 144 -6.01 -9.85 2.10
N GLY A 145 -5.23 -10.38 1.16
CA GLY A 145 -5.39 -10.10 -0.26
C GLY A 145 -6.74 -10.55 -0.79
N LEU A 146 -7.20 -11.73 -0.38
CA LEU A 146 -8.54 -12.22 -0.71
C LEU A 146 -9.65 -11.34 -0.12
N LYS A 147 -9.49 -10.85 1.12
CA LYS A 147 -10.46 -9.92 1.74
C LYS A 147 -10.59 -8.64 0.91
N ILE A 148 -9.46 -8.02 0.57
CA ILE A 148 -9.42 -6.76 -0.19
C ILE A 148 -9.94 -6.96 -1.61
N LEU A 149 -9.54 -8.04 -2.30
CA LEU A 149 -10.12 -8.43 -3.60
C LEU A 149 -11.64 -8.55 -3.52
N GLY A 150 -12.17 -9.11 -2.43
CA GLY A 150 -13.61 -9.18 -2.17
C GLY A 150 -14.31 -7.82 -2.00
N THR A 151 -13.56 -6.75 -1.74
CA THR A 151 -14.10 -5.37 -1.67
C THR A 151 -14.06 -4.63 -3.00
N LEU A 152 -13.39 -5.18 -4.02
CA LEU A 152 -13.18 -4.51 -5.30
C LEU A 152 -14.52 -4.22 -5.99
N LYS A 153 -14.76 -2.94 -6.23
CA LYS A 153 -15.89 -2.44 -7.03
C LYS A 153 -15.35 -1.88 -8.34
N VAL A 154 -15.80 -2.45 -9.45
CA VAL A 154 -15.44 -1.98 -10.80
C VAL A 154 -16.34 -0.80 -11.16
N SER A 155 -15.76 0.27 -11.69
CA SER A 155 -16.51 1.44 -12.17
C SER A 155 -17.19 1.10 -13.50
N SER A 156 -18.50 1.37 -13.59
CA SER A 156 -19.31 1.19 -14.80
C SER A 156 -19.12 2.31 -15.82
#